data_AF-A0A968BUZ3-F1
#
_entry.id   AF-A0A968BUZ3-F1
#
_cell.length_a   1.000
_cell.length_b   1.000
_cell.length_c   1.000
_cell.angle_alpha   90.00
_cell.angle_beta   90.00
_cell.angle_gamma   90.00
#
_symmetry.space_group_name_H-M   'P 1'
#
loop_
_entity.id
_entity.type
_entity.pdbx_description
1 polymer ?
#
loop_
_entity_poly.entity_id
_entity_poly.type
_entity_poly.pdbx_seq_one_letter_code
_entity_poly.pdbx_strand_id
1 'polypeptide(L)'
;MMNSHEMETGVGFDNPPFLYEIRVRGRLSSEQWAAWFDDLAVTAGEGESTLRGRAVDHSALYGLLSRLQDLAVPLISVKVLDADAQRELLRQSRRSDLGITALLAAIYLTLLGGLVTLTIFVAPIVSPALALALLFALLGGLAHAFWLWSDQPLWRWVTYVAWPAAAISFLIFIPVSGVMPTALALAVVFFFAAGALVYTLYLLRRHSEGIKERLAGD
;
A
#
# COMPACT_ATOMS: atom_id res chain seq x y z
N MET A 1 -6.72 39.76 37.84
CA MET A 1 -5.54 38.86 37.79
C MET A 1 -6.02 37.44 38.03
N MET A 2 -5.62 36.38 37.34
CA MET A 2 -5.01 36.08 36.05
C MET A 2 -5.14 34.52 35.98
N ASN A 3 -5.58 33.98 34.85
CA ASN A 3 -5.78 32.54 34.60
C ASN A 3 -4.59 31.65 34.99
N SER A 4 -4.91 30.45 35.46
CA SER A 4 -4.10 29.22 35.31
C SER A 4 -5.00 28.05 35.75
N HIS A 5 -5.16 26.95 35.05
CA HIS A 5 -4.65 26.48 33.77
C HIS A 5 -5.55 25.28 33.42
N GLU A 6 -5.91 25.16 32.14
CA GLU A 6 -5.99 23.86 31.45
C GLU A 6 -6.80 22.76 32.17
N MET A 7 -8.13 22.87 32.18
CA MET A 7 -8.90 21.66 31.92
C MET A 7 -8.84 21.45 30.41
N GLU A 8 -7.88 20.64 30.01
CA GLU A 8 -7.83 19.98 28.72
C GLU A 8 -9.24 19.51 28.36
N THR A 9 -9.91 20.24 27.48
CA THR A 9 -10.96 19.68 26.64
C THR A 9 -10.26 18.79 25.62
N GLY A 10 -9.63 17.72 26.11
CA GLY A 10 -9.53 16.51 25.32
C GLY A 10 -10.96 16.09 25.10
N VAL A 11 -11.50 16.39 23.93
CA VAL A 11 -12.71 15.74 23.43
C VAL A 11 -12.31 14.29 23.27
N GLY A 12 -12.35 13.54 24.37
CA GLY A 12 -12.23 12.10 24.32
C GLY A 12 -13.35 11.61 23.40
N PHE A 13 -13.00 10.74 22.46
CA PHE A 13 -14.00 10.00 21.68
C PHE A 13 -15.03 9.29 22.57
N ASP A 14 -14.72 9.13 23.83
CA ASP A 14 -15.52 8.53 24.88
C ASP A 14 -16.76 9.35 25.25
N ASN A 15 -16.90 10.62 24.80
CA ASN A 15 -18.08 11.44 25.13
C ASN A 15 -18.87 11.96 23.90
N PRO A 16 -19.90 11.22 23.45
CA PRO A 16 -20.92 11.69 22.49
C PRO A 16 -21.65 12.97 22.95
N PRO A 17 -22.29 13.73 22.03
CA PRO A 17 -22.77 13.28 20.72
C PRO A 17 -21.95 13.75 19.51
N PHE A 18 -21.43 12.80 18.73
CA PHE A 18 -20.86 13.04 17.41
C PHE A 18 -21.92 12.87 16.30
N LEU A 19 -21.84 13.68 15.25
CA LEU A 19 -22.65 13.54 14.04
C LEU A 19 -21.96 12.57 13.08
N TYR A 20 -22.64 11.49 12.67
CA TYR A 20 -22.09 10.49 11.75
C TYR A 20 -22.79 10.56 10.39
N GLU A 21 -22.03 10.32 9.33
CA GLU A 21 -22.52 10.05 7.98
C GLU A 21 -22.16 8.62 7.59
N ILE A 22 -23.18 7.80 7.35
CA ILE A 22 -23.05 6.39 7.00
C ILE A 22 -23.59 6.23 5.59
N ARG A 23 -22.72 5.80 4.66
CA ARG A 23 -23.08 5.52 3.28
C ARG A 23 -23.16 4.02 3.06
N VAL A 24 -24.28 3.58 2.50
CA VAL A 24 -24.55 2.17 2.21
C VAL A 24 -25.00 1.98 0.77
N ARG A 25 -24.74 0.79 0.22
CA ARG A 25 -25.20 0.40 -1.12
C ARG A 25 -26.62 -0.17 -1.02
N GLY A 26 -27.56 0.40 -1.77
CA GLY A 26 -28.98 0.03 -1.72
C GLY A 26 -29.87 1.14 -1.15
N ARG A 27 -31.19 0.94 -1.23
CA ARG A 27 -32.20 1.87 -0.71
C ARG A 27 -32.62 1.44 0.69
N LEU A 28 -32.41 2.33 1.67
CA LEU A 28 -32.93 2.16 3.02
C LEU A 28 -34.19 2.98 3.21
N SER A 29 -35.25 2.34 3.71
CA SER A 29 -36.54 2.97 4.04
C SER A 29 -36.38 3.88 5.27
N SER A 30 -36.66 5.17 5.14
CA SER A 30 -36.50 6.17 6.22
C SER A 30 -37.20 5.79 7.54
N GLU A 31 -38.37 5.17 7.47
CA GLU A 31 -39.22 4.85 8.64
C GLU A 31 -38.61 3.84 9.62
N GLN A 32 -37.89 2.83 9.13
CA GLN A 32 -37.35 1.76 10.00
C GLN A 32 -36.06 2.16 10.72
N TRP A 33 -35.37 3.20 10.24
CA TRP A 33 -34.07 3.65 10.77
C TRP A 33 -34.19 4.91 11.62
N ALA A 34 -35.23 5.75 11.42
CA ALA A 34 -35.43 7.01 12.15
C ALA A 34 -35.58 6.87 13.68
N ALA A 35 -35.91 5.68 14.18
CA ALA A 35 -36.05 5.43 15.62
C ALA A 35 -34.72 5.24 16.38
N TRP A 36 -33.59 5.14 15.68
CA TRP A 36 -32.31 4.71 16.26
C TRP A 36 -31.31 5.85 16.50
N PHE A 37 -31.47 6.96 15.80
CA PHE A 37 -30.68 8.16 16.02
C PHE A 37 -31.61 9.34 16.27
N ASP A 38 -31.26 10.16 17.26
CA ASP A 38 -31.85 11.50 17.36
C ASP A 38 -31.39 12.32 16.14
N ASP A 39 -32.35 12.95 15.46
CA ASP A 39 -32.10 13.81 14.30
C ASP A 39 -31.58 13.05 13.05
N LEU A 40 -32.07 11.83 12.80
CA LEU A 40 -31.68 11.04 11.62
C LEU A 40 -32.28 11.57 10.31
N ALA A 41 -31.44 12.15 9.46
CA ALA A 41 -31.75 12.44 8.07
C ALA A 41 -31.30 11.28 7.16
N VAL A 42 -32.26 10.57 6.57
CA VAL A 42 -31.99 9.55 5.54
C VAL A 42 -32.18 10.18 4.16
N THR A 43 -31.11 10.24 3.37
CA THR A 43 -31.16 10.68 1.97
C THR A 43 -30.94 9.47 1.07
N ALA A 44 -31.98 9.07 0.34
CA ALA A 44 -31.89 8.02 -0.67
C ALA A 44 -31.41 8.62 -2.00
N GLY A 45 -30.31 8.11 -2.54
CA GLY A 45 -29.80 8.41 -3.88
C GLY A 45 -30.13 7.31 -4.90
N GLU A 46 -29.59 7.44 -6.11
CA GLU A 46 -29.66 6.40 -7.12
C GLU A 46 -28.71 5.24 -6.78
N GLY A 47 -29.23 4.23 -6.08
CA GLY A 47 -28.49 3.00 -5.76
C GLY A 47 -27.64 3.05 -4.48
N GLU A 48 -27.55 4.21 -3.82
CA GLU A 48 -26.88 4.39 -2.52
C GLU A 48 -27.82 5.13 -1.55
N SER A 49 -27.71 4.85 -0.25
CA SER A 49 -28.40 5.61 0.80
C SER A 49 -27.38 6.18 1.77
N THR A 50 -27.61 7.43 2.15
CA THR A 50 -26.81 8.13 3.16
C THR A 50 -27.67 8.35 4.38
N LEU A 51 -27.25 7.82 5.53
CA LEU A 51 -27.84 8.10 6.83
C LEU A 51 -26.96 9.12 7.56
N ARG A 52 -27.56 10.22 8.01
CA ARG A 52 -26.90 11.22 8.85
C ARG A 52 -27.64 11.35 10.17
N GLY A 53 -26.97 11.15 11.30
CA GLY A 53 -27.61 11.27 12.61
C GLY A 53 -26.60 11.42 13.73
N ARG A 54 -27.06 11.93 14.88
CA ARG A 54 -26.22 12.02 16.08
C ARG A 54 -26.26 10.69 16.82
N ALA A 55 -25.10 10.04 16.95
CA ALA A 55 -25.02 8.85 17.78
C ALA A 55 -24.84 9.26 19.25
N VAL A 56 -25.72 8.74 20.10
CA VAL A 56 -25.67 8.97 21.55
C VAL A 56 -24.56 8.18 22.22
N ASP A 57 -24.01 7.13 21.58
CA ASP A 57 -22.84 6.36 22.03
C ASP A 57 -22.26 5.47 20.91
N HIS A 58 -21.02 5.00 21.09
CA HIS A 58 -20.37 3.97 20.27
C HIS A 58 -21.22 2.70 20.16
N SER A 59 -21.91 2.30 21.24
CA SER A 59 -22.78 1.11 21.25
C SER A 59 -23.95 1.23 20.26
N ALA A 60 -24.52 2.43 20.11
CA ALA A 60 -25.60 2.69 19.16
C ALA A 60 -25.12 2.60 17.71
N LEU A 61 -23.90 3.10 17.44
CA LEU A 61 -23.26 2.98 16.13
C LEU A 61 -22.97 1.51 15.78
N TYR A 62 -22.34 0.75 16.69
CA TYR A 62 -22.04 -0.68 16.45
C TYR A 62 -23.31 -1.52 16.29
N GLY A 63 -24.37 -1.22 17.03
CA GLY A 63 -25.68 -1.85 16.86
C GLY A 63 -26.26 -1.61 15.46
N LEU A 64 -26.12 -0.39 14.92
CA LEU A 64 -26.55 -0.07 13.56
C LEU A 64 -25.73 -0.84 12.50
N LEU A 65 -24.40 -0.85 12.63
CA LEU A 65 -23.53 -1.56 11.69
C LEU A 65 -23.80 -3.07 11.68
N SER A 66 -24.04 -3.66 12.86
CA SER A 66 -24.43 -5.08 12.96
C SER A 66 -25.72 -5.36 12.19
N ARG A 67 -26.73 -4.48 12.30
CA ARG A 67 -27.99 -4.64 11.55
C ARG A 67 -27.82 -4.49 10.04
N LEU A 68 -26.98 -3.56 9.60
CA LEU A 68 -26.64 -3.42 8.19
C LEU A 68 -25.94 -4.68 7.65
N GLN A 69 -25.07 -5.28 8.47
CA GLN A 69 -24.43 -6.56 8.17
C GLN A 69 -25.45 -7.71 8.10
N ASP A 70 -26.39 -7.79 9.03
CA ASP A 70 -27.47 -8.80 9.05
C ASP A 70 -28.37 -8.70 7.81
N LEU A 71 -28.59 -7.49 7.29
CA LEU A 71 -29.37 -7.24 6.08
C LEU A 71 -28.56 -7.43 4.78
N ALA A 72 -27.31 -7.90 4.87
CA ALA A 72 -26.37 -8.03 3.76
C ALA A 72 -26.19 -6.74 2.95
N VAL A 73 -26.40 -5.58 3.57
CA VAL A 73 -26.28 -4.27 2.93
C VAL A 73 -24.79 -3.89 2.93
N PRO A 74 -24.15 -3.72 1.75
CA PRO A 74 -22.74 -3.38 1.70
C PRO A 74 -22.52 -1.96 2.25
N LEU A 75 -21.72 -1.87 3.31
CA LEU A 75 -21.26 -0.60 3.87
C LEU A 75 -20.21 0.00 2.92
N ILE A 76 -20.45 1.23 2.46
CA ILE A 76 -19.53 1.94 1.55
C ILE A 76 -18.54 2.77 2.37
N SER A 77 -19.03 3.56 3.32
CA SER A 77 -18.17 4.38 4.16
C SER A 77 -18.89 4.87 5.42
N VAL A 78 -18.16 5.00 6.52
CA VAL A 78 -18.59 5.71 7.73
C VAL A 78 -17.68 6.91 7.92
N LYS A 79 -18.25 8.10 8.10
CA LYS A 79 -17.52 9.35 8.37
C LYS A 79 -18.10 10.03 9.60
N VAL A 80 -17.23 10.59 10.43
CA VAL A 80 -17.62 11.52 11.50
C VAL A 80 -17.64 12.92 10.90
N LEU A 81 -18.77 13.63 11.01
CA LEU A 81 -18.97 14.99 10.49
C LEU A 81 -18.46 16.07 11.45
N ASP A 82 -18.04 15.69 12.66
CA ASP A 82 -17.35 16.58 13.59
C ASP A 82 -15.89 16.77 13.15
N ALA A 83 -15.51 18.01 12.85
CA ALA A 83 -14.20 18.37 12.35
C ALA A 83 -13.08 18.14 13.38
N ASP A 84 -13.35 18.29 14.67
CA ASP A 84 -12.33 18.12 15.71
C ASP A 84 -12.14 16.64 16.03
N ALA A 85 -13.23 15.87 16.08
CA ALA A 85 -13.18 14.41 16.13
C ALA A 85 -12.47 13.83 14.90
N GLN A 86 -12.76 14.33 13.70
CA GLN A 86 -12.11 13.85 12.48
C GLN A 86 -10.61 14.17 12.49
N ARG A 87 -10.19 15.34 12.99
CA ARG A 87 -8.77 15.71 13.13
C ARG A 87 -8.05 14.81 14.13
N GLU A 88 -8.69 14.46 15.24
CA GLU A 88 -8.08 13.61 16.25
C GLU A 88 -7.99 12.13 15.79
N LEU A 89 -9.00 11.60 15.08
CA LEU A 89 -8.92 10.26 14.47
C LEU A 89 -7.78 10.19 13.45
N LEU A 90 -7.62 11.23 12.63
CA LEU A 90 -6.53 11.31 11.66
C LEU A 90 -5.17 11.43 12.36
N ARG A 91 -5.07 12.16 13.48
CA ARG A 91 -3.83 12.22 14.29
C ARG A 91 -3.50 10.89 14.93
N GLN A 92 -4.50 10.19 15.48
CA GLN A 92 -4.34 8.90 16.14
C GLN A 92 -3.93 7.80 15.15
N SER A 93 -4.59 7.71 13.99
CA SER A 93 -4.19 6.79 12.91
C SER A 93 -2.79 7.09 12.40
N ARG A 94 -2.48 8.38 12.14
CA ARG A 94 -1.17 8.79 11.61
C ARG A 94 -0.04 8.47 12.58
N ARG A 95 -0.25 8.61 13.90
CA ARG A 95 0.77 8.30 14.91
C ARG A 95 1.09 6.80 14.98
N SER A 96 0.07 5.95 14.85
CA SER A 96 0.23 4.49 14.81
C SER A 96 0.92 4.01 13.53
N ASP A 97 0.58 4.60 12.38
CA ASP A 97 1.20 4.26 11.10
C ASP A 97 2.68 4.69 11.03
N LEU A 98 3.03 5.82 11.62
CA LEU A 98 4.41 6.31 11.67
C LEU A 98 5.33 5.36 12.45
N GLY A 99 4.86 4.79 13.56
CA GLY A 99 5.62 3.83 14.36
C GLY A 99 5.91 2.54 13.60
N ILE A 100 4.87 1.97 12.96
CA ILE A 100 4.99 0.75 12.15
C ILE A 100 5.91 1.01 10.94
N THR A 101 5.72 2.12 10.23
CA THR A 101 6.54 2.47 9.07
C THR A 101 8.00 2.70 9.47
N ALA A 102 8.25 3.38 10.58
CA ALA A 102 9.61 3.61 11.09
C ALA A 102 10.28 2.31 11.53
N LEU A 103 9.56 1.41 12.21
CA LEU A 103 10.06 0.10 12.61
C LEU A 103 10.42 -0.75 11.38
N LEU A 104 9.53 -0.79 10.39
CA LEU A 104 9.75 -1.47 9.11
C LEU A 104 10.98 -0.91 8.37
N ALA A 105 11.11 0.42 8.31
CA ALA A 105 12.27 1.06 7.70
C ALA A 105 13.58 0.73 8.46
N ALA A 106 13.56 0.71 9.79
CA ALA A 106 14.72 0.35 10.61
C ALA A 106 15.15 -1.11 10.39
N ILE A 107 14.19 -2.04 10.34
CA ILE A 107 14.43 -3.45 10.02
C ILE A 107 15.04 -3.57 8.62
N TYR A 108 14.47 -2.87 7.63
CA TYR A 108 15.00 -2.87 6.27
C TYR A 108 16.45 -2.37 6.21
N LEU A 109 16.76 -1.24 6.85
CA LEU A 109 18.12 -0.69 6.89
C LEU A 109 19.11 -1.64 7.58
N THR A 110 18.67 -2.33 8.62
CA THR A 110 19.49 -3.33 9.33
C THR A 110 19.80 -4.53 8.44
N LEU A 111 18.79 -5.07 7.75
CA LEU A 111 18.95 -6.18 6.81
C LEU A 111 19.80 -5.78 5.59
N LEU A 112 19.61 -4.56 5.06
CA LEU A 112 20.41 -4.00 3.99
C LEU A 112 21.88 -3.90 4.39
N GLY A 113 22.16 -3.34 5.58
CA GLY A 113 23.51 -3.25 6.12
C GLY A 113 24.15 -4.61 6.28
N GLY A 114 23.45 -5.56 6.92
CA GLY A 114 23.91 -6.93 7.10
C GLY A 114 24.22 -7.64 5.77
N LEU A 115 23.38 -7.44 4.75
CA LEU A 115 23.57 -8.01 3.43
C LEU A 115 24.81 -7.44 2.71
N VAL A 116 25.02 -6.12 2.80
CA VAL A 116 26.22 -5.46 2.23
C VAL A 116 27.48 -5.93 2.96
N THR A 117 27.47 -5.99 4.29
CA THR A 117 28.59 -6.49 5.09
C THR A 117 28.92 -7.93 4.75
N LEU A 118 27.91 -8.81 4.64
CA LEU A 118 28.08 -10.20 4.25
C LEU A 118 28.69 -10.32 2.84
N THR A 119 28.25 -9.48 1.90
CA THR A 119 28.77 -9.45 0.53
C THR A 119 30.26 -9.09 0.52
N ILE A 120 30.67 -8.05 1.27
CA ILE A 120 32.08 -7.64 1.38
C ILE A 120 32.93 -8.74 2.03
N PHE A 121 32.40 -9.41 3.06
CA PHE A 121 33.11 -10.48 3.76
C PHE A 121 33.35 -11.71 2.88
N VAL A 122 32.41 -12.03 1.99
CA VAL A 122 32.48 -13.18 1.07
C VAL A 122 33.21 -12.83 -0.24
N ALA A 123 33.34 -11.55 -0.58
CA ALA A 123 34.06 -11.07 -1.77
C ALA A 123 35.50 -11.59 -1.96
N PRO A 124 36.34 -11.84 -0.92
CA PRO A 124 37.66 -12.45 -1.13
C PRO A 124 37.59 -13.95 -1.46
N ILE A 125 36.47 -14.63 -1.18
CA ILE A 125 36.28 -16.07 -1.37
C ILE A 125 35.61 -16.36 -2.72
N VAL A 126 34.74 -15.44 -3.17
CA VAL A 126 33.85 -15.62 -4.32
C VAL A 126 34.10 -14.51 -5.33
N SER A 127 33.89 -14.78 -6.63
CA SER A 127 34.12 -13.75 -7.65
C SER A 127 33.31 -12.46 -7.38
N PRO A 128 33.86 -11.28 -7.67
CA PRO A 128 33.15 -10.01 -7.47
C PRO A 128 31.83 -9.92 -8.22
N ALA A 129 31.76 -10.51 -9.41
CA ALA A 129 30.55 -10.52 -10.25
C ALA A 129 29.45 -11.40 -9.65
N LEU A 130 29.79 -12.56 -9.07
CA LEU A 130 28.81 -13.41 -8.37
C LEU A 130 28.36 -12.77 -7.05
N ALA A 131 29.28 -12.11 -6.32
CA ALA A 131 28.94 -11.37 -5.11
C ALA A 131 27.94 -10.24 -5.38
N LEU A 132 28.17 -9.44 -6.46
CA LEU A 132 27.22 -8.40 -6.88
C LEU A 132 25.87 -8.98 -7.32
N ALA A 133 25.87 -10.08 -8.07
CA ALA A 133 24.63 -10.73 -8.50
C ALA A 133 23.78 -11.21 -7.31
N LEU A 134 24.41 -11.83 -6.31
CA LEU A 134 23.75 -12.26 -5.07
C LEU A 134 23.25 -11.06 -4.26
N LEU A 135 24.04 -9.99 -4.16
CA LEU A 135 23.63 -8.76 -3.49
C LEU A 135 22.38 -8.16 -4.14
N PHE A 136 22.37 -7.97 -5.46
CA PHE A 136 21.21 -7.41 -6.17
C PHE A 136 19.99 -8.35 -6.09
N ALA A 137 20.19 -9.67 -6.16
CA ALA A 137 19.09 -10.64 -6.04
C ALA A 137 18.46 -10.62 -4.64
N LEU A 138 19.29 -10.60 -3.59
CA LEU A 138 18.83 -10.55 -2.20
C LEU A 138 18.22 -9.18 -1.88
N LEU A 139 18.78 -8.08 -2.39
CA LEU A 139 18.23 -6.74 -2.29
C LEU A 139 16.85 -6.66 -2.96
N GLY A 140 16.72 -7.21 -4.18
CA GLY A 140 15.46 -7.26 -4.91
C GLY A 140 14.42 -8.14 -4.22
N GLY A 141 14.82 -9.29 -3.68
CA GLY A 141 13.94 -10.16 -2.88
C GLY A 141 13.46 -9.48 -1.60
N LEU A 142 14.35 -8.80 -0.89
CA LEU A 142 14.04 -8.07 0.33
C LEU A 142 13.10 -6.89 0.05
N ALA A 143 13.36 -6.13 -1.02
CA ALA A 143 12.48 -5.06 -1.48
C ALA A 143 11.10 -5.59 -1.90
N HIS A 144 11.03 -6.77 -2.51
CA HIS A 144 9.75 -7.39 -2.90
C HIS A 144 8.93 -7.86 -1.69
N ALA A 145 9.58 -8.50 -0.71
CA ALA A 145 8.95 -8.90 0.54
C ALA A 145 8.42 -7.67 1.31
N PHE A 146 9.16 -6.57 1.28
CA PHE A 146 8.74 -5.31 1.86
C PHE A 146 7.57 -4.67 1.11
N TRP A 147 7.58 -4.71 -0.23
CA TRP A 147 6.47 -4.21 -1.04
C TRP A 147 5.15 -4.94 -0.72
N LEU A 148 5.19 -6.27 -0.59
CA LEU A 148 4.00 -7.09 -0.27
C LEU A 148 3.36 -6.72 1.08
N TRP A 149 4.19 -6.29 2.04
CA TRP A 149 3.72 -5.89 3.38
C TRP A 149 3.32 -4.42 3.45
N SER A 150 4.06 -3.54 2.78
CA SER A 150 3.96 -2.09 2.97
C SER A 150 2.94 -1.41 2.04
N ASP A 151 2.51 -2.04 0.94
CA ASP A 151 1.64 -1.49 -0.12
C ASP A 151 2.06 -0.10 -0.66
N GLN A 152 3.31 0.30 -0.42
CA GLN A 152 3.87 1.59 -0.82
C GLN A 152 4.38 1.52 -2.28
N PRO A 153 4.04 2.49 -3.14
CA PRO A 153 4.34 2.43 -4.57
C PRO A 153 5.84 2.57 -4.90
N LEU A 154 6.64 3.18 -4.00
CA LEU A 154 8.08 3.38 -4.21
C LEU A 154 8.87 2.07 -4.24
N TRP A 155 8.53 1.09 -3.39
CA TRP A 155 9.22 -0.20 -3.28
C TRP A 155 9.03 -1.10 -4.50
N ARG A 156 7.95 -0.87 -5.24
CA ARG A 156 7.65 -1.57 -6.48
C ARG A 156 8.70 -1.28 -7.56
N TRP A 157 9.11 -0.01 -7.69
CA TRP A 157 10.16 0.40 -8.63
C TRP A 157 11.54 -0.15 -8.25
N VAL A 158 11.88 -0.14 -6.97
CA VAL A 158 13.15 -0.70 -6.47
C VAL A 158 13.27 -2.18 -6.83
N THR A 159 12.19 -2.94 -6.62
CA THR A 159 12.16 -4.37 -6.99
C THR A 159 12.33 -4.58 -8.49
N TYR A 160 11.62 -3.80 -9.31
CA TYR A 160 11.72 -3.91 -10.77
C TYR A 160 13.10 -3.57 -11.33
N VAL A 161 13.89 -2.73 -10.67
CA VAL A 161 15.25 -2.38 -11.09
C VAL A 161 16.28 -3.37 -10.54
N ALA A 162 16.09 -3.87 -9.31
CA ALA A 162 17.04 -4.78 -8.66
C ALA A 162 17.14 -6.14 -9.36
N TRP A 163 16.02 -6.72 -9.78
CA TRP A 163 15.98 -8.00 -10.48
C TRP A 163 16.77 -8.03 -11.80
N PRO A 164 16.59 -7.08 -12.74
CA PRO A 164 17.41 -7.04 -13.95
C PRO A 164 18.88 -6.71 -13.66
N ALA A 165 19.19 -5.89 -12.66
CA ALA A 165 20.58 -5.65 -12.27
C ALA A 165 21.29 -6.92 -11.76
N ALA A 166 20.57 -7.77 -11.01
CA ALA A 166 21.03 -9.08 -10.58
C ALA A 166 21.26 -10.01 -11.79
N ALA A 167 20.31 -10.06 -12.71
CA ALA A 167 20.40 -10.87 -13.92
C ALA A 167 21.59 -10.46 -14.79
N ILE A 168 21.81 -9.16 -15.00
CA ILE A 168 22.96 -8.64 -15.77
C ILE A 168 24.28 -9.00 -15.08
N SER A 169 24.37 -8.81 -13.77
CA SER A 169 25.58 -9.13 -13.00
C SER A 169 25.91 -10.63 -13.06
N PHE A 170 24.90 -11.50 -12.94
CA PHE A 170 25.06 -12.95 -13.05
C PHE A 170 25.51 -13.36 -14.46
N LEU A 171 24.96 -12.72 -15.48
CA LEU A 171 25.21 -13.02 -16.87
C LEU A 171 26.61 -12.55 -17.33
N ILE A 172 27.16 -11.52 -16.69
CA ILE A 172 28.58 -11.11 -16.80
C ILE A 172 29.50 -12.09 -16.04
N PHE A 173 29.05 -12.69 -14.93
CA PHE A 173 29.85 -13.66 -14.17
C PHE A 173 30.14 -14.95 -14.95
N ILE A 174 29.18 -15.45 -15.73
CA ILE A 174 29.32 -16.72 -16.48
C ILE A 174 30.62 -16.79 -17.32
N PRO A 175 30.91 -15.84 -18.24
CA PRO A 175 32.14 -15.88 -19.03
C PRO A 175 33.41 -15.59 -18.21
N VAL A 176 33.32 -14.75 -17.18
CA VAL A 176 34.47 -14.32 -16.35
C VAL A 176 34.95 -15.43 -15.41
N SER A 177 34.03 -16.30 -14.98
CA SER A 177 34.31 -17.37 -14.02
C SER A 177 35.00 -18.60 -14.63
N GLY A 178 35.08 -18.68 -15.96
CA GLY A 178 35.62 -19.85 -16.66
C GLY A 178 34.77 -21.12 -16.53
N VAL A 179 33.57 -21.03 -15.95
CA VAL A 179 32.66 -22.16 -15.73
C VAL A 179 32.10 -22.72 -17.05
N MET A 180 32.03 -21.89 -18.10
CA MET A 180 31.66 -22.31 -19.45
C MET A 180 32.57 -21.68 -20.50
N PRO A 181 32.71 -22.29 -21.70
CA PRO A 181 33.42 -21.69 -22.82
C PRO A 181 32.86 -20.29 -23.12
N THR A 182 33.75 -19.30 -23.26
CA THR A 182 33.38 -17.88 -23.47
C THR A 182 32.43 -17.67 -24.65
N ALA A 183 32.58 -18.46 -25.72
CA ALA A 183 31.66 -18.44 -26.87
C ALA A 183 30.22 -18.83 -26.49
N LEU A 184 30.05 -19.85 -25.64
CA LEU A 184 28.74 -20.33 -25.20
C LEU A 184 28.11 -19.36 -24.19
N ALA A 185 28.93 -18.78 -23.31
CA ALA A 185 28.50 -17.73 -22.40
C ALA A 185 27.97 -16.49 -23.14
N LEU A 186 28.72 -16.01 -24.14
CA LEU A 186 28.28 -14.90 -25.00
C LEU A 186 27.00 -15.25 -25.77
N ALA A 187 26.87 -16.48 -26.28
CA ALA A 187 25.64 -16.91 -26.95
C ALA A 187 24.41 -16.83 -26.03
N VAL A 188 24.54 -17.24 -24.77
CA VAL A 188 23.47 -17.11 -23.76
C VAL A 188 23.16 -15.65 -23.45
N VAL A 189 24.19 -14.80 -23.31
CA VAL A 189 24.04 -13.35 -23.11
C VAL A 189 23.22 -12.72 -24.23
N PHE A 190 23.62 -12.97 -25.48
CA PHE A 190 22.95 -12.42 -26.65
C PHE A 190 21.52 -12.96 -26.81
N PHE A 191 21.27 -14.22 -26.45
CA PHE A 191 19.93 -14.80 -26.50
C PHE A 191 18.95 -14.10 -25.54
N PHE A 192 19.34 -13.91 -24.27
CA PHE A 192 18.50 -13.21 -23.31
C PHE A 192 18.36 -11.71 -23.64
N ALA A 193 19.42 -11.06 -24.12
CA ALA A 193 19.37 -9.66 -24.56
C ALA A 193 18.43 -9.46 -25.76
N ALA A 194 18.47 -10.35 -26.74
CA ALA A 194 17.56 -10.35 -27.88
C ALA A 194 16.11 -10.59 -27.45
N GLY A 195 15.88 -11.55 -26.54
CA GLY A 195 14.56 -11.81 -25.96
C GLY A 195 13.99 -10.60 -25.20
N ALA A 196 14.81 -9.94 -24.38
CA ALA A 196 14.43 -8.73 -23.66
C ALA A 196 14.12 -7.56 -24.60
N LEU A 197 14.88 -7.39 -25.68
CA LEU A 197 14.64 -6.37 -26.71
C LEU A 197 13.29 -6.62 -27.42
N VAL A 198 13.04 -7.86 -27.84
CA VAL A 198 11.76 -8.24 -28.49
C VAL A 198 10.58 -8.04 -27.55
N TYR A 199 10.71 -8.42 -26.28
CA TYR A 199 9.67 -8.21 -25.27
C TYR A 199 9.40 -6.73 -25.02
N THR A 200 10.45 -5.90 -24.98
CA THR A 200 10.33 -4.44 -24.80
C THR A 200 9.64 -3.82 -26.01
N LEU A 201 9.99 -4.21 -27.24
CA LEU A 201 9.31 -3.76 -28.45
C LEU A 201 7.84 -4.20 -28.50
N TYR A 202 7.54 -5.42 -28.06
CA TYR A 202 6.17 -5.91 -27.91
C TYR A 202 5.38 -5.06 -26.91
N LEU A 203 5.96 -4.72 -25.76
CA LEU A 203 5.34 -3.86 -24.76
C LEU A 203 5.09 -2.44 -25.28
N LEU A 204 6.08 -1.84 -25.95
CA LEU A 204 5.93 -0.52 -26.57
C LEU A 204 4.82 -0.50 -27.62
N ARG A 205 4.77 -1.54 -28.47
CA ARG A 205 3.71 -1.67 -29.47
C ARG A 205 2.34 -1.78 -28.82
N ARG A 206 2.19 -2.67 -27.83
CA ARG A 206 0.93 -2.87 -27.09
C ARG A 206 0.47 -1.59 -26.38
N HIS A 207 1.40 -0.84 -25.81
CA HIS A 207 1.08 0.44 -25.16
C HIS A 207 0.68 1.52 -26.19
N SER A 208 1.26 1.50 -27.39
CA SER A 208 0.88 2.42 -28.48
C SER A 208 -0.51 2.12 -29.05
N GLU A 209 -0.89 0.85 -29.15
CA GLU A 209 -2.21 0.44 -29.64
C GLU A 209 -3.31 0.82 -28.62
N GLY A 210 -3.06 0.64 -27.32
CA GLY A 210 -4.00 1.06 -26.27
C GLY A 210 -4.19 2.59 -26.17
N ILE A 211 -3.21 3.39 -26.57
CA ILE A 211 -3.37 4.86 -26.65
C ILE A 211 -4.18 5.24 -27.90
N LYS A 212 -3.97 4.56 -29.02
CA LYS A 212 -4.72 4.79 -30.26
C LYS A 212 -6.21 4.43 -30.11
N GLU A 213 -6.53 3.34 -29.42
CA GLU A 213 -7.93 2.96 -29.13
C GLU A 213 -8.64 4.00 -28.25
N ARG A 214 -7.94 4.59 -27.28
CA ARG A 214 -8.48 5.66 -26.42
C ARG A 214 -8.69 6.98 -27.15
N LEU A 215 -7.93 7.26 -28.21
CA LEU A 215 -8.04 8.47 -29.03
C LEU A 215 -9.02 8.29 -30.21
N ALA A 216 -9.38 7.06 -30.57
CA ALA A 216 -10.31 6.75 -31.66
C ALA A 216 -11.75 6.48 -31.17
N GLY A 217 -11.96 6.43 -29.85
CA GLY A 217 -13.27 6.22 -29.22
C GLY A 217 -13.93 7.49 -28.66
N ASP A 218 -13.32 8.66 -28.89
CA ASP A 218 -13.85 10.02 -28.65
C ASP A 218 -14.18 10.67 -30.01
#